data_AF-A0A818BUM7-F1
#
_entry.id   AF-A0A818BUM7-F1
#
_cell.length_a   1.000
_cell.length_b   1.000
_cell.length_c   1.000
_cell.angle_alpha   90.00
_cell.angle_beta   90.00
_cell.angle_gamma   90.00
#
_symmetry.space_group_name_H-M   'P 1'
#
loop_
_entity.id
_entity.type
_entity.pdbx_description
1 polymer ?
#
loop_
_entity_poly.entity_id
_entity_poly.type
_entity_poly.pdbx_seq_one_letter_code
_entity_poly.pdbx_strand_id
1 'polypeptide(L)' 'MIGGAMKLNRNARFCYVPQESWIFSDSIKENILFGMEFNEKKFNESIYAAGFDTDIANFQYGDSTLVGDNEIILSG' A
#
# COMPACT_ATOMS: atom_id res chain seq x y z
N MET A 1 -12.21 -11.75 36.27
CA MET A 1 -11.85 -11.71 34.83
C MET A 1 -11.87 -13.13 34.30
N ILE A 2 -12.80 -13.45 33.39
CA ILE A 2 -12.71 -14.68 32.60
C ILE A 2 -11.74 -14.40 31.45
N GLY A 3 -10.53 -14.97 31.53
CA GLY A 3 -9.56 -14.88 30.45
C GLY A 3 -9.96 -15.78 29.29
N GLY A 4 -10.06 -15.23 28.08
CA GLY A 4 -10.26 -15.96 26.84
C GLY A 4 -8.96 -16.05 26.04
N ALA A 5 -8.78 -17.14 25.29
CA ALA A 5 -7.65 -17.30 24.38
C ALA A 5 -8.14 -17.16 22.92
N MET A 6 -7.48 -16.30 22.15
CA MET A 6 -7.68 -16.19 20.70
C MET A 6 -6.63 -17.06 20.00
N LYS A 7 -7.08 -17.97 19.14
CA LYS A 7 -6.19 -18.89 18.41
C LYS A 7 -6.22 -18.54 16.93
N LEU A 8 -5.08 -18.15 16.39
CA LEU A 8 -4.92 -17.90 14.96
C LEU A 8 -4.56 -19.20 14.25
N ASN A 9 -5.12 -19.40 13.06
CA ASN A 9 -4.71 -20.50 12.18
C ASN A 9 -3.34 -20.16 11.60
N ARG A 10 -2.32 -20.98 11.90
CA ARG A 10 -0.94 -20.77 11.45
C ARG A 10 -0.76 -20.80 9.93
N ASN A 11 -1.71 -21.40 9.21
CA ASN A 11 -1.67 -21.49 7.74
C ASN A 11 -2.49 -20.38 7.05
N ALA A 12 -3.18 -19.52 7.81
CA ALA A 12 -3.91 -18.41 7.25
C ALA A 12 -2.95 -17.26 6.91
N ARG A 13 -3.26 -16.56 5.82
CA ARG A 13 -2.58 -15.31 5.44
C ARG A 13 -3.43 -14.14 5.92
N PHE A 14 -2.77 -13.11 6.42
CA PHE A 14 -3.40 -11.91 6.95
C PHE A 14 -2.74 -10.68 6.34
N CYS A 15 -3.54 -9.65 6.08
CA CYS A 15 -3.09 -8.31 5.75
C CYS A 15 -3.60 -7.37 6.83
N TYR A 16 -2.81 -6.35 7.17
CA TYR A 16 -3.15 -5.38 8.21
C TYR A 16 -3.09 -3.97 7.64
N VAL A 17 -4.10 -3.17 7.96
CA VAL A 17 -4.18 -1.75 7.63
C VAL A 17 -4.42 -1.00 8.94
N PRO A 18 -3.48 -0.15 9.40
CA PRO A 18 -3.64 0.63 10.63
C PRO A 18 -4.67 1.75 10.49
N GLN A 19 -5.11 2.30 11.62
CA GLN A 19 -5.99 3.48 11.65
C GLN A 19 -5.28 4.73 11.10
N GLU A 20 -4.01 4.92 11.47
CA GLU A 20 -3.15 5.96 10.93
C GLU A 20 -2.31 5.33 9.83
N SER A 21 -2.49 5.79 8.59
CA SER A 21 -1.69 5.33 7.46
C SER A 21 -0.23 5.78 7.63
N TRP A 22 0.69 4.97 7.12
CA TRP A 22 2.09 5.35 6.99
C TRP A 22 2.53 5.10 5.55
N ILE A 23 3.46 5.95 5.10
CA ILE A 23 4.12 5.80 3.80
C ILE A 23 5.62 5.84 4.03
N PHE A 24 6.37 5.06 3.27
CA PHE A 24 7.83 5.12 3.27
C PHE A 24 8.31 6.21 2.30
N SER A 25 9.47 6.79 2.61
CA SER A 25 10.19 7.70 1.69
C SER A 25 10.77 6.93 0.51
N ASP A 26 9.93 6.69 -0.50
CA ASP A 26 10.24 5.97 -1.73
C ASP A 26 9.18 6.32 -2.79
N SER A 27 9.27 5.74 -3.99
CA SER A 27 8.23 5.89 -5.01
C SER A 27 6.89 5.30 -4.56
N ILE A 28 5.80 5.81 -5.15
CA ILE A 28 4.45 5.25 -5.00
C ILE A 28 4.46 3.75 -5.36
N LYS A 29 5.15 3.38 -6.43
CA LYS A 29 5.29 1.99 -6.86
C LYS A 29 5.90 1.10 -5.78
N GLU A 30 6.99 1.53 -5.16
CA GLU A 30 7.65 0.75 -4.10
C GLU A 30 6.80 0.66 -2.83
N ASN A 31 6.08 1.73 -2.48
CA ASN A 31 5.12 1.71 -1.38
C ASN A 31 3.97 0.70 -1.62
N ILE A 32 3.51 0.54 -2.87
CA ILE A 32 2.47 -0.42 -3.24
C ILE A 32 3.01 -1.86 -3.34
N LEU A 33 4.22 -2.03 -3.87
CA LEU A 33 4.87 -3.33 -3.96
C LEU A 33 5.26 -3.87 -2.59
N PHE A 34 5.66 -3.01 -1.66
CA PHE A 34 6.01 -3.37 -0.29
C PHE A 34 7.03 -4.52 -0.24
N GLY A 35 8.05 -4.46 -1.11
CA GLY A 35 9.10 -5.50 -1.24
C GLY A 35 8.71 -6.75 -2.04
N MET A 36 7.50 -6.81 -2.62
CA MET A 36 7.13 -7.87 -3.57
C MET A 36 7.77 -7.64 -4.94
N GLU A 37 8.06 -8.72 -5.66
CA GLU A 37 8.49 -8.64 -7.06
C GLU A 37 7.40 -7.99 -7.93
N PHE A 38 7.82 -7.10 -8.83
CA PHE A 38 6.92 -6.41 -9.73
C PHE A 38 6.24 -7.39 -10.69
N ASN A 39 4.91 -7.41 -10.66
CA ASN A 39 4.07 -8.10 -11.63
C ASN A 39 3.07 -7.10 -12.21
N GLU A 40 3.30 -6.71 -13.47
CA GLU A 40 2.54 -5.66 -14.15
C GLU A 40 1.02 -5.88 -14.09
N LYS A 41 0.57 -7.11 -14.37
CA LYS A 41 -0.87 -7.43 -14.35
C LYS A 41 -1.47 -7.22 -12.97
N LYS A 42 -0.87 -7.81 -11.92
CA LYS A 42 -1.37 -7.66 -10.54
C LYS A 42 -1.29 -6.23 -10.06
N PHE A 43 -0.22 -5.52 -10.42
CA PHE A 43 -0.05 -4.12 -10.06
C PHE A 43 -1.18 -3.28 -10.64
N ASN A 44 -1.40 -3.35 -11.95
CA ASN A 44 -2.45 -2.60 -12.63
C ASN A 44 -3.86 -2.98 -12.14
N GLU A 45 -4.12 -4.27 -11.90
CA GLU A 45 -5.39 -4.73 -11.29
C GLU A 45 -5.59 -4.15 -9.88
N SER A 46 -4.54 -4.05 -9.07
CA SER A 46 -4.61 -3.52 -7.71
C SER A 46 -4.85 -2.00 -7.70
N ILE A 47 -4.14 -1.27 -8.58
CA ILE A 47 -4.35 0.17 -8.77
C ILE A 47 -5.78 0.46 -9.18
N TYR A 48 -6.27 -0.26 -10.18
CA TYR A 48 -7.64 -0.09 -10.69
C TYR A 48 -8.68 -0.43 -9.64
N ALA A 49 -8.51 -1.55 -8.91
CA ALA A 49 -9.43 -1.95 -7.86
C ALA A 49 -9.47 -0.96 -6.68
N ALA A 50 -8.36 -0.26 -6.42
CA ALA A 50 -8.27 0.80 -5.41
C ALA A 50 -8.82 2.16 -5.90
N GLY A 51 -9.14 2.31 -7.19
CA GLY A 51 -9.53 3.58 -7.80
C GLY A 51 -8.40 4.62 -7.82
N PHE A 52 -7.15 4.17 -7.74
CA PHE A 52 -5.96 5.03 -7.63
C PHE A 52 -5.31 5.33 -8.99
N ASP A 53 -5.91 4.82 -10.08
CA ASP A 53 -5.47 5.01 -11.45
C ASP A 53 -5.51 6.48 -11.88
N THR A 54 -6.56 7.20 -11.49
CA THR A 54 -6.71 8.63 -11.82
C THR A 54 -5.68 9.49 -11.08
N ASP A 55 -5.42 9.21 -9.80
CA ASP A 55 -4.43 9.92 -9.01
C ASP A 55 -3.01 9.67 -9.55
N ILE A 56 -2.67 8.41 -9.86
CA ILE A 56 -1.40 8.08 -10.51
C ILE A 56 -1.22 8.85 -11.82
N ALA A 57 -2.25 8.94 -12.67
CA ALA A 57 -2.18 9.68 -13.92
C ALA A 57 -1.98 11.20 -13.72
N ASN A 58 -2.38 11.75 -12.58
CA ASN A 58 -2.24 13.16 -12.27
C ASN A 58 -0.88 13.52 -11.65
N PHE A 59 -0.11 12.55 -11.13
CA PHE A 59 1.23 12.82 -10.63
C PHE A 59 2.22 13.05 -11.77
N GLN A 60 3.14 14.01 -11.57
CA GLN A 60 4.13 14.41 -12.59
C GLN A 60 4.97 13.25 -13.14
N TYR A 61 5.26 12.25 -12.30
CA TYR A 61 6.06 11.09 -12.65
C TYR A 61 5.28 9.77 -12.55
N GLY A 62 3.95 9.83 -12.53
CA GLY A 62 3.12 8.64 -12.40
C GLY A 62 3.40 7.85 -11.11
N ASP A 63 3.49 6.54 -11.24
CA ASP A 63 3.83 5.60 -10.16
C ASP A 63 5.29 5.72 -9.68
N SER A 64 6.15 6.39 -10.44
CA SER A 64 7.55 6.66 -10.07
C SER A 64 7.71 7.93 -9.23
N THR A 65 6.61 8.59 -8.89
CA THR A 65 6.61 9.79 -8.03
C THR A 65 7.06 9.42 -6.62
N LEU A 66 8.04 10.16 -6.09
CA LEU A 66 8.55 9.99 -4.73
C LEU A 66 7.62 10.65 -3.70
N VAL A 67 7.37 9.95 -2.59
CA VAL A 67 6.43 10.33 -1.53
C VAL A 67 7.03 10.07 -0.15
N GLY A 68 6.69 10.90 0.85
CA GLY A 68 7.22 10.78 2.22
C GLY A 68 7.47 12.14 2.88
N ASP A 69 8.12 12.12 4.05
CA ASP A 69 8.27 13.28 4.95
C ASP A 69 8.94 14.52 4.33
N ASN A 70 9.74 14.35 3.27
CA ASN A 70 10.41 15.45 2.55
C ASN A 70 9.92 15.63 1.11
N GLU A 71 8.85 14.93 0.72
CA GLU A 71 8.40 14.77 -0.66
C GLU A 71 6.90 15.07 -0.78
N ILE A 72 6.22 14.49 -1.77
CA ILE A 72 4.79 14.67 -1.94
C ILE A 72 4.05 13.93 -0.82
N ILE A 73 3.16 14.64 -0.14
CA ILE A 73 2.28 14.08 0.88
C ILE A 73 0.98 13.67 0.20
N LEU A 74 0.61 12.40 0.33
CA LEU A 74 -0.70 11.89 -0.10
C LEU A 74 -1.77 12.30 0.92
N SER A 75 -2.96 12.64 0.45
CA SER A 75 -4.10 12.87 1.34
C SER A 75 -4.53 11.59 2.03
N GLY A 76 -4.92 11.70 3.30
CA GLY A 76 -5.62 10.64 4.03
C GLY A 76 -7.11 10.57 3.72
#